data_AF-X1C3Z4-F1
#
_entry.id   AF-X1C3Z4-F1
#
_cell.length_a   1.000
_cell.length_b   1.000
_cell.length_c   1.000
_cell.angle_alpha   90.00
_cell.angle_beta   90.00
_cell.angle_gamma   90.00
#
_symmetry.space_group_name_H-M   'P 1'
#
loop_
_entity.id
_entity.type
_entity.pdbx_description
1 polymer ?
#
loop_
_entity_poly.entity_id
_entity_poly.type
_entity_poly.pdbx_seq_one_letter_code
_entity_poly.pdbx_strand_id
1 'polypeptide(L)'
;YYLEPDAGRRQFVPVTVKSSVAQAAMIGNPVSMPRVIHLVKRYNELAGCRKVFFVEVSEQDIMDWEIAANRNGHIVCTQGGESLAGLLTAKEQGILDKQDIAVLDSTAHALKFAGFQEMYFAQQFPPDYHISPNPNLINAPVYIDPQDLDKVPAPGEPLEGEDFNRFVKRVAKEIATRLDLKKN
;
A
#
# COMPACT_ATOMS: atom_id res chain seq x y z
N TYR A 1 -2.80 -16.35 -18.96
CA TYR A 1 -1.78 -16.68 -19.99
C TYR A 1 -0.45 -17.09 -19.34
N TYR A 2 0.28 -16.18 -18.67
CA TYR A 2 1.64 -16.47 -18.19
C TYR A 2 1.74 -17.34 -16.93
N LEU A 3 0.63 -17.55 -16.24
CA LEU A 3 0.52 -18.49 -15.11
C LEU A 3 0.46 -19.94 -15.55
N GLU A 4 0.13 -20.21 -16.81
CA GLU A 4 0.24 -21.54 -17.40
C GLU A 4 1.71 -21.78 -17.76
N PRO A 5 2.43 -22.67 -17.05
CA PRO A 5 3.85 -22.91 -17.30
C PRO A 5 4.11 -23.49 -18.69
N ASP A 6 3.23 -24.33 -19.21
CA ASP A 6 3.39 -24.97 -20.52
C ASP A 6 3.00 -24.02 -21.65
N ALA A 7 4.01 -23.57 -22.41
CA ALA A 7 3.83 -22.67 -23.54
C ALA A 7 2.86 -23.21 -24.61
N GLY A 8 2.79 -24.53 -24.82
CA GLY A 8 1.88 -25.17 -25.78
C GLY A 8 0.42 -25.10 -25.36
N ARG A 9 0.15 -24.89 -24.06
CA ARG A 9 -1.19 -24.79 -23.48
C ARG A 9 -1.63 -23.36 -23.21
N ARG A 10 -0.73 -22.38 -23.37
CA ARG A 10 -1.05 -20.97 -23.10
C ARG A 10 -2.05 -20.45 -24.12
N GLN A 11 -3.26 -20.20 -23.65
CA GLN A 11 -4.28 -19.47 -24.39
C GLN A 11 -4.59 -18.16 -23.68
N PHE A 12 -4.62 -17.06 -24.44
CA PHE A 12 -5.07 -15.79 -23.89
C PHE A 12 -6.58 -15.73 -24.03
N VAL A 13 -7.26 -15.52 -22.91
CA VAL A 13 -8.70 -15.37 -22.83
C VAL A 13 -8.96 -14.08 -22.06
N PRO A 14 -9.67 -13.10 -22.66
CA PRO A 14 -10.10 -11.91 -21.93
C PRO A 14 -10.91 -12.27 -20.70
N VAL A 15 -10.74 -11.51 -19.63
CA VAL A 15 -11.47 -11.69 -18.37
C VAL A 15 -12.32 -10.47 -18.08
N THR A 16 -13.44 -10.66 -17.40
CA THR A 16 -14.20 -9.55 -16.82
C THR A 16 -13.47 -9.09 -15.55
N VAL A 17 -13.16 -7.79 -15.47
CA VAL A 17 -12.46 -7.22 -14.32
C VAL A 17 -13.37 -7.14 -13.10
N LYS A 18 -12.76 -7.19 -11.91
CA LYS A 18 -13.42 -6.96 -10.62
C LYS A 18 -12.88 -5.66 -10.00
N SER A 19 -13.56 -5.15 -8.98
CA SER A 19 -13.06 -4.04 -8.17
C SER A 19 -11.63 -4.29 -7.71
N SER A 20 -10.76 -3.30 -7.87
CA SER A 20 -9.36 -3.36 -7.47
C SER A 20 -8.88 -1.99 -7.00
N VAL A 21 -8.02 -1.98 -5.98
CA VAL A 21 -7.32 -0.77 -5.51
C VAL A 21 -6.29 -0.31 -6.53
N ALA A 22 -5.77 -1.22 -7.37
CA ALA A 22 -4.90 -0.91 -8.49
C ALA A 22 -5.73 -0.54 -9.74
N GLN A 23 -6.62 0.46 -9.62
CA GLN A 23 -7.62 0.79 -10.64
C GLN A 23 -7.07 0.97 -12.07
N ALA A 24 -5.86 1.53 -12.23
CA ALA A 24 -5.23 1.71 -13.54
C ALA A 24 -4.86 0.37 -14.23
N ALA A 25 -4.69 -0.70 -13.46
CA ALA A 25 -4.35 -2.04 -13.91
C ALA A 25 -5.58 -2.96 -14.06
N MET A 26 -6.81 -2.44 -13.86
CA MET A 26 -8.06 -3.16 -14.10
C MET A 26 -8.31 -3.38 -15.61
N ILE A 27 -7.50 -4.23 -16.23
CA ILE A 27 -7.49 -4.46 -17.68
C ILE A 27 -7.71 -5.94 -17.96
N GLY A 28 -8.95 -6.29 -18.30
CA GLY A 28 -9.33 -7.67 -18.61
C GLY A 28 -8.98 -8.13 -20.02
N ASN A 29 -8.78 -7.18 -20.94
CA ASN A 29 -8.40 -7.44 -22.33
C ASN A 29 -7.30 -6.47 -22.79
N PRO A 30 -6.04 -6.64 -22.35
CA PRO A 30 -4.97 -5.73 -22.71
C PRO A 30 -4.68 -5.71 -24.21
N VAL A 31 -4.85 -4.54 -24.84
CA VAL A 31 -4.59 -4.31 -26.28
C VAL A 31 -3.15 -4.62 -26.68
N SER A 32 -2.22 -4.53 -25.73
CA SER A 32 -0.80 -4.77 -25.93
C SER A 32 -0.40 -6.25 -25.78
N MET A 33 -1.31 -7.16 -25.41
CA MET A 33 -0.97 -8.57 -25.14
C MET A 33 -0.20 -9.26 -26.27
N PRO A 34 -0.58 -9.12 -27.56
CA PRO A 34 0.19 -9.72 -28.65
C PRO A 34 1.64 -9.21 -28.71
N ARG A 35 1.83 -7.90 -28.46
CA ARG A 35 3.16 -7.27 -28.41
C ARG A 35 3.96 -7.79 -27.20
N VAL A 36 3.34 -7.94 -26.03
CA VAL A 36 3.99 -8.50 -24.84
C VAL A 36 4.45 -9.94 -25.11
N ILE A 37 3.59 -10.80 -25.67
CA ILE A 37 3.96 -12.19 -26.03
C ILE A 37 5.17 -12.22 -26.96
N HIS A 38 5.17 -11.39 -28.00
CA HIS A 38 6.30 -11.30 -28.93
C HIS A 38 7.60 -10.85 -28.24
N LEU A 39 7.53 -9.78 -27.43
CA LEU A 39 8.71 -9.22 -26.78
C LEU A 39 9.28 -10.15 -25.69
N VAL A 40 8.42 -10.81 -24.90
CA VAL A 40 8.86 -11.79 -23.89
C VAL A 40 9.57 -12.96 -24.54
N LYS A 41 9.03 -13.50 -25.64
CA LYS A 41 9.68 -14.57 -26.40
C LYS A 41 11.06 -14.13 -26.88
N ARG A 42 11.13 -12.98 -27.56
CA ARG A 42 12.38 -12.42 -28.08
C ARG A 42 13.41 -12.17 -26.98
N TYR A 43 12.99 -11.64 -25.84
CA TYR A 43 13.89 -11.33 -24.72
C TYR A 43 14.50 -12.61 -24.12
N ASN A 44 13.68 -13.64 -23.89
CA ASN A 44 14.17 -14.92 -23.39
C ASN A 44 15.09 -15.65 -24.39
N GLU A 45 14.78 -15.58 -25.69
CA GLU A 45 15.65 -16.13 -26.75
C GLU A 45 17.01 -15.44 -26.77
N LEU A 46 17.04 -14.10 -26.72
CA LEU A 46 18.28 -13.33 -26.69
C LEU A 46 19.10 -13.57 -25.40
N ALA A 47 18.42 -13.76 -24.27
CA ALA A 47 19.06 -14.09 -23.00
C ALA A 47 19.52 -15.56 -22.90
N GLY A 48 19.12 -16.43 -23.83
CA GLY A 48 19.37 -17.87 -23.79
C GLY A 48 18.68 -18.61 -22.64
N CYS A 49 17.83 -17.93 -21.87
CA CYS A 49 17.15 -18.45 -20.69
C CYS A 49 15.91 -17.61 -20.35
N ARG A 50 15.08 -18.10 -19.43
CA ARG A 50 13.94 -17.33 -18.93
C ARG A 50 14.42 -16.14 -18.09
N LYS A 51 14.08 -14.93 -18.51
CA LYS A 51 14.34 -13.68 -17.79
C LYS A 51 13.10 -12.84 -17.52
N VAL A 52 11.94 -13.21 -18.08
CA VAL A 52 10.65 -12.59 -17.75
C VAL A 52 9.83 -13.55 -16.90
N PHE A 53 9.34 -13.01 -15.79
CA PHE A 53 8.54 -13.70 -14.80
C PHE A 53 7.25 -12.91 -14.56
N PHE A 54 6.22 -13.63 -14.12
CA PHE A 54 4.91 -13.07 -13.83
C PHE A 54 4.49 -13.63 -12.48
N VAL A 55 4.03 -12.75 -11.61
CA VAL A 55 3.49 -13.08 -10.28
C VAL A 55 2.11 -12.44 -10.18
N GLU A 56 1.25 -13.06 -9.37
CA GLU A 56 -0.03 -12.48 -8.96
C GLU A 56 0.06 -12.11 -7.49
N VAL A 57 -0.61 -11.03 -7.13
CA VAL A 57 -0.71 -10.52 -5.76
C VAL A 57 -2.17 -10.27 -5.42
N SER A 58 -2.51 -10.32 -4.15
CA SER A 58 -3.87 -10.04 -3.69
C SER A 58 -4.11 -8.54 -3.47
N GLU A 59 -5.38 -8.12 -3.51
CA GLU A 59 -5.78 -6.75 -3.14
C GLU A 59 -5.32 -6.35 -1.72
N GLN A 60 -5.33 -7.32 -0.79
CA GLN A 60 -4.78 -7.14 0.55
C GLN A 60 -3.30 -6.81 0.52
N ASP A 61 -2.50 -7.58 -0.23
CA ASP A 61 -1.05 -7.37 -0.31
C ASP A 61 -0.73 -6.01 -0.94
N ILE A 62 -1.48 -5.61 -1.96
CA ILE A 62 -1.31 -4.30 -2.60
C ILE A 62 -1.42 -3.18 -1.57
N MET A 63 -2.47 -3.19 -0.75
CA MET A 63 -2.68 -2.17 0.28
C MET A 63 -1.69 -2.27 1.43
N ASP A 64 -1.44 -3.46 1.96
CA ASP A 64 -0.52 -3.64 3.09
C ASP A 64 0.90 -3.17 2.74
N TRP A 65 1.36 -3.48 1.52
CA TRP A 65 2.69 -3.06 1.06
C TRP A 65 2.75 -1.59 0.63
N GLU A 66 1.67 -1.01 0.09
CA GLU A 66 1.57 0.44 -0.11
C GLU A 66 1.74 1.19 1.23
N ILE A 67 0.94 0.83 2.23
CA ILE A 67 0.94 1.47 3.55
C ILE A 67 2.29 1.24 4.26
N ALA A 68 2.84 0.03 4.20
CA ALA A 68 4.15 -0.26 4.77
C ALA A 68 5.28 0.55 4.10
N ALA A 69 5.26 0.71 2.78
CA ALA A 69 6.21 1.56 2.07
C ALA A 69 6.07 3.02 2.50
N ASN A 70 4.85 3.56 2.50
CA ASN A 70 4.61 4.96 2.89
C ASN A 70 4.98 5.24 4.35
N ARG A 71 4.77 4.28 5.26
CA ARG A 71 5.21 4.35 6.66
C ARG A 71 6.74 4.49 6.80
N ASN A 72 7.51 4.02 5.83
CA ASN A 72 8.97 4.17 5.79
C ASN A 72 9.44 5.44 5.05
N GLY A 73 8.53 6.38 4.76
CA GLY A 73 8.86 7.68 4.14
C GLY A 73 8.82 7.67 2.62
N HIS A 74 8.31 6.60 1.99
CA HIS A 74 8.01 6.60 0.56
C HIS A 74 6.68 7.30 0.26
N ILE A 75 6.45 7.61 -1.02
CA ILE A 75 5.21 8.19 -1.54
C ILE A 75 4.79 7.37 -2.76
N VAL A 76 4.28 6.17 -2.51
CA VAL A 76 3.84 5.24 -3.56
C VAL A 76 2.32 5.27 -3.73
N CYS A 77 1.86 5.03 -4.96
CA CYS A 77 0.45 4.74 -5.23
C CYS A 77 0.14 3.26 -5.02
N THR A 78 -1.13 2.87 -5.20
CA THR A 78 -1.55 1.46 -5.13
C THR A 78 -0.82 0.57 -6.14
N GLN A 79 -0.49 1.04 -7.35
CA GLN A 79 0.37 0.27 -8.29
C GLN A 79 1.83 0.15 -7.82
N GLY A 80 2.31 1.12 -7.04
CA GLY A 80 3.60 1.00 -6.37
C GLY A 80 3.57 -0.04 -5.25
N GLY A 81 2.46 -0.11 -4.50
CA GLY A 81 2.16 -1.20 -3.57
C GLY A 81 2.11 -2.56 -4.26
N GLU A 82 1.43 -2.66 -5.42
CA GLU A 82 1.36 -3.85 -6.27
C GLU A 82 2.76 -4.31 -6.73
N SER A 83 3.61 -3.38 -7.16
CA SER A 83 4.98 -3.69 -7.55
C SER A 83 5.80 -4.20 -6.37
N LEU A 84 5.65 -3.62 -5.18
CA LEU A 84 6.37 -4.05 -3.98
C LEU A 84 5.89 -5.42 -3.49
N ALA A 85 4.58 -5.65 -3.48
CA ALA A 85 3.99 -6.95 -3.21
C ALA A 85 4.56 -8.00 -4.18
N GLY A 86 4.58 -7.68 -5.48
CA GLY A 86 5.11 -8.56 -6.52
C GLY A 86 6.59 -8.88 -6.35
N LEU A 87 7.41 -7.91 -5.92
CA LEU A 87 8.81 -8.13 -5.61
C LEU A 87 8.99 -9.15 -4.48
N LEU A 88 8.18 -9.05 -3.42
CA LEU A 88 8.27 -9.93 -2.25
C LEU A 88 7.76 -11.33 -2.59
N THR A 89 6.66 -11.45 -3.33
CA THR A 89 6.20 -12.74 -3.87
C THR A 89 7.25 -13.37 -4.78
N ALA A 90 7.91 -12.59 -5.65
CA ALA A 90 8.98 -13.10 -6.51
C ALA A 90 10.19 -13.58 -5.71
N LYS A 91 10.54 -12.89 -4.62
CA LYS A 91 11.59 -13.30 -3.68
C LYS A 91 11.24 -14.63 -3.00
N GLU A 92 10.01 -14.79 -2.53
CA GLU A 92 9.52 -16.02 -1.91
C GLU A 92 9.53 -17.21 -2.87
N GLN A 93 9.24 -16.97 -4.15
CA GLN A 93 9.32 -17.97 -5.21
C GLN A 93 10.75 -18.28 -5.68
N GLY A 94 11.77 -17.63 -5.10
CA GLY A 94 13.17 -17.83 -5.47
C GLY A 94 13.53 -17.32 -6.86
N ILE A 95 12.75 -16.37 -7.41
CA ILE A 95 13.02 -15.75 -8.71
C ILE A 95 14.19 -14.76 -8.62
N LEU A 96 14.40 -14.18 -7.43
CA LEU A 96 15.38 -13.13 -7.18
C LEU A 96 16.56 -13.66 -6.36
N ASP A 97 17.76 -13.23 -6.73
CA ASP A 97 18.97 -13.44 -5.94
C ASP A 97 19.14 -12.35 -4.88
N LYS A 98 19.84 -12.68 -3.79
CA LYS A 98 20.10 -11.73 -2.69
C LYS A 98 20.90 -10.49 -3.11
N GLN A 99 21.58 -10.56 -4.26
CA GLN A 99 22.41 -9.49 -4.80
C GLN A 99 21.70 -8.67 -5.88
N ASP A 100 20.46 -9.03 -6.24
CA ASP A 100 19.70 -8.29 -7.24
C ASP A 100 19.33 -6.90 -6.72
N ILE A 101 19.43 -5.92 -7.61
CA ILE A 101 18.94 -4.57 -7.36
C ILE A 101 17.54 -4.46 -7.96
N ALA A 102 16.55 -4.33 -7.10
CA ALA A 102 15.16 -4.15 -7.51
C ALA A 102 14.87 -2.69 -7.85
N VAL A 103 14.25 -2.46 -9.02
CA VAL A 103 13.67 -1.18 -9.41
C VAL A 103 12.16 -1.39 -9.53
N LEU A 104 11.41 -0.63 -8.76
CA LEU A 104 9.95 -0.70 -8.66
C LEU A 104 9.33 0.52 -9.34
N ASP A 105 8.27 0.33 -10.10
CA ASP A 105 7.60 1.41 -10.83
C ASP A 105 6.30 1.84 -10.13
N SER A 106 6.33 2.97 -9.44
CA SER A 106 5.12 3.66 -8.98
C SER A 106 4.61 4.55 -10.11
N THR A 107 3.81 3.96 -10.99
CA THR A 107 3.39 4.56 -12.28
C THR A 107 2.61 5.88 -12.16
N ALA A 108 2.11 6.21 -10.97
CA ALA A 108 1.35 7.41 -10.71
C ALA A 108 1.68 8.01 -9.34
N HIS A 109 1.33 9.28 -9.16
CA HIS A 109 1.46 9.95 -7.87
C HIS A 109 0.39 9.46 -6.88
N ALA A 110 0.79 9.19 -5.64
CA ALA A 110 -0.07 8.72 -4.55
C ALA A 110 -1.35 9.55 -4.31
N LEU A 111 -1.33 10.87 -4.58
CA LEU A 111 -2.49 11.76 -4.40
C LEU A 111 -3.71 11.34 -5.21
N LYS A 112 -3.52 10.64 -6.34
CA LYS A 112 -4.64 10.11 -7.13
C LYS A 112 -5.42 9.01 -6.40
N PHE A 113 -4.83 8.41 -5.38
CA PHE A 113 -5.32 7.20 -4.71
C PHE A 113 -5.46 7.35 -3.18
N ALA A 114 -5.30 8.57 -2.66
CA ALA A 114 -5.35 8.85 -1.22
C ALA A 114 -6.65 8.35 -0.54
N GLY A 115 -7.76 8.25 -1.29
CA GLY A 115 -9.01 7.68 -0.78
C GLY A 115 -8.91 6.22 -0.34
N PHE A 116 -8.06 5.41 -0.98
CA PHE A 116 -7.84 4.01 -0.55
C PHE A 116 -7.09 3.94 0.78
N GLN A 117 -6.09 4.79 0.99
CA GLN A 117 -5.41 4.92 2.28
C GLN A 117 -6.38 5.38 3.37
N GLU A 118 -7.24 6.36 3.09
CA GLU A 118 -8.26 6.82 4.03
C GLU A 118 -9.22 5.69 4.41
N MET A 119 -9.74 4.94 3.42
CA MET A 119 -10.58 3.77 3.67
C MET A 119 -9.86 2.68 4.49
N TYR A 120 -8.55 2.51 4.28
CA TYR A 120 -7.74 1.58 5.07
C TYR A 120 -7.70 2.00 6.54
N PHE A 121 -7.34 3.26 6.81
CA PHE A 121 -7.21 3.78 8.18
C PHE A 121 -8.55 3.89 8.89
N ALA A 122 -9.61 4.25 8.16
CA ALA A 122 -10.96 4.34 8.68
C ALA A 122 -11.65 2.97 8.82
N GLN A 123 -11.05 1.89 8.29
CA GLN A 123 -11.61 0.53 8.25
C GLN A 123 -12.96 0.46 7.52
N GLN A 124 -13.04 1.15 6.38
CA GLN A 124 -14.28 1.33 5.60
C GLN A 124 -14.18 0.78 4.17
N PHE A 125 -13.29 -0.19 3.93
CA PHE A 125 -13.21 -0.84 2.63
C PHE A 125 -14.52 -1.58 2.29
N PRO A 126 -15.08 -1.39 1.10
CA PRO A 126 -16.23 -2.17 0.66
C PRO A 126 -15.89 -3.67 0.54
N PRO A 127 -16.83 -4.58 0.81
CA PRO A 127 -16.60 -6.03 0.77
C PRO A 127 -16.04 -6.55 -0.57
N ASP A 128 -16.39 -5.92 -1.69
CA ASP A 128 -15.98 -6.32 -3.04
C ASP A 128 -14.46 -6.21 -3.29
N TYR A 129 -13.74 -5.48 -2.44
CA TYR A 129 -12.28 -5.37 -2.51
C TYR A 129 -11.57 -6.49 -1.73
N HIS A 130 -12.28 -7.22 -0.87
CA HIS A 130 -11.72 -8.30 -0.03
C HIS A 130 -10.52 -7.87 0.83
N ILE A 131 -10.48 -6.61 1.27
CA ILE A 131 -9.41 -6.07 2.14
C ILE A 131 -9.91 -5.99 3.58
N SER A 132 -9.11 -6.53 4.51
CA SER A 132 -9.24 -6.39 5.95
C SER A 132 -8.03 -5.61 6.48
N PRO A 133 -8.17 -4.32 6.82
CA PRO A 133 -7.05 -3.50 7.25
C PRO A 133 -6.30 -4.09 8.45
N ASN A 134 -4.98 -4.16 8.36
CA ASN A 134 -4.11 -4.63 9.43
C ASN A 134 -4.00 -3.55 10.52
N PRO A 135 -4.44 -3.81 11.77
CA PRO A 135 -4.40 -2.82 12.84
C PRO A 135 -3.00 -2.26 13.12
N ASN A 136 -1.94 -3.03 12.83
CA ASN A 136 -0.56 -2.58 13.04
C ASN A 136 -0.05 -1.58 11.99
N LEU A 137 -0.80 -1.41 10.89
CA LEU A 137 -0.50 -0.48 9.81
C LEU A 137 -1.39 0.77 9.83
N ILE A 138 -2.48 0.76 10.60
CA ILE A 138 -3.39 1.89 10.71
C ILE A 138 -2.72 3.04 11.44
N ASN A 139 -2.75 4.23 10.84
CA ASN A 139 -2.26 5.46 11.42
C ASN A 139 -3.36 6.54 11.46
N ALA A 140 -4.51 6.19 12.02
CA ALA A 140 -5.61 7.11 12.21
C ALA A 140 -5.30 8.12 13.33
N PRO A 141 -5.72 9.40 13.20
CA PRO A 141 -5.62 10.36 14.29
C PRO A 141 -6.34 9.87 15.55
N VAL A 142 -5.69 10.05 16.70
CA VAL A 142 -6.27 9.71 18.00
C VAL A 142 -6.67 10.99 18.71
N TYR A 143 -7.94 11.10 19.09
CA TYR A 143 -8.43 12.23 19.86
C TYR A 143 -7.89 12.16 21.30
N ILE A 144 -7.33 13.28 21.78
CA ILE A 144 -6.73 13.41 23.10
C ILE A 144 -7.59 14.37 23.94
N ASP A 145 -8.31 13.81 24.90
CA ASP A 145 -9.23 14.56 25.77
C ASP A 145 -9.12 14.08 27.23
N PRO A 146 -8.15 14.62 28.00
CA PRO A 146 -7.99 14.30 29.41
C PRO A 146 -9.20 14.74 30.23
N GLN A 147 -9.90 13.78 30.82
CA GLN A 147 -11.15 14.02 31.57
C GLN A 147 -10.96 14.86 32.85
N ASP A 148 -9.72 15.07 33.30
CA ASP A 148 -9.36 15.90 34.45
C ASP A 148 -9.11 17.38 34.10
N LEU A 149 -9.38 17.79 32.86
CA LEU A 149 -9.34 19.18 32.41
C LEU A 149 -10.75 19.79 32.44
N ASP A 150 -10.93 20.78 33.30
CA ASP A 150 -12.20 21.51 33.42
C ASP A 150 -12.44 22.49 32.25
N LYS A 151 -11.36 22.89 31.56
CA LYS A 151 -11.37 23.82 30.43
C LYS A 151 -10.50 23.29 29.31
N VAL A 152 -11.05 23.26 28.10
CA VAL A 152 -10.37 22.88 26.86
C VAL A 152 -10.58 23.99 25.82
N PRO A 153 -9.60 24.27 24.94
CA PRO A 153 -9.76 25.27 23.90
C PRO A 153 -10.75 24.79 22.83
N ALA A 154 -11.55 25.70 22.29
CA ALA A 154 -12.47 25.44 21.19
C ALA A 154 -12.33 26.50 20.07
N PRO A 155 -12.84 26.24 18.85
CA PRO A 155 -12.81 27.24 17.79
C PRO A 155 -13.47 28.56 18.22
N GLY A 156 -12.69 29.64 18.27
CA GLY A 156 -13.15 30.96 18.73
C GLY A 156 -13.09 31.17 20.25
N GLU A 157 -12.73 30.16 21.03
CA GLU A 157 -12.61 30.20 22.50
C GLU A 157 -11.24 29.68 22.93
N PRO A 158 -10.16 30.45 22.70
CA PRO A 158 -8.83 30.06 23.14
C PRO A 158 -8.71 30.11 24.67
N LEU A 159 -7.91 29.21 25.23
CA LEU A 159 -7.47 29.34 26.62
C LEU A 159 -6.30 30.33 26.71
N GLU A 160 -6.22 31.05 27.83
CA GLU A 160 -5.13 31.98 28.13
C GLU A 160 -4.52 31.68 29.51
N GLY A 161 -3.33 32.24 29.77
CA GLY A 161 -2.70 32.23 31.09
C GLY A 161 -2.51 30.83 31.69
N GLU A 162 -2.94 30.65 32.93
CA GLU A 162 -2.78 29.40 33.68
C GLU A 162 -3.59 28.23 33.10
N ASP A 163 -4.78 28.51 32.58
CA ASP A 163 -5.66 27.48 31.99
C ASP A 163 -5.00 26.87 30.75
N PHE A 164 -4.40 27.71 29.88
CA PHE A 164 -3.64 27.24 28.73
C PHE A 164 -2.42 26.40 29.14
N ASN A 165 -1.65 26.88 30.14
CA ASN A 165 -0.48 26.17 30.63
C ASN A 165 -0.84 24.81 31.25
N ARG A 166 -1.97 24.71 31.98
CA ARG A 166 -2.50 23.45 32.52
C ARG A 166 -2.88 22.50 31.40
N PHE A 167 -3.62 22.98 30.40
CA PHE A 167 -4.02 22.21 29.22
C PHE A 167 -2.79 21.62 28.51
N VAL A 168 -1.82 22.45 28.11
CA VAL A 168 -0.62 22.01 27.37
C VAL A 168 0.16 20.96 28.15
N LYS A 169 0.43 21.19 29.45
CA LYS A 169 1.16 20.23 30.29
C LYS A 169 0.43 18.90 30.40
N ARG A 170 -0.89 18.93 30.57
CA ARG A 170 -1.69 17.72 30.77
C ARG A 170 -1.84 16.91 29.49
N VAL A 171 -2.07 17.57 28.36
CA VAL A 171 -2.10 16.95 27.03
C VAL A 171 -0.75 16.36 26.67
N ALA A 172 0.35 17.08 26.89
CA ALA A 172 1.69 16.56 26.66
C ALA A 172 1.98 15.32 27.53
N LYS A 173 1.54 15.32 28.80
CA LYS A 173 1.65 14.17 29.69
C LYS A 173 0.82 12.97 29.21
N GLU A 174 -0.40 13.21 28.71
CA GLU A 174 -1.25 12.17 28.12
C GLU A 174 -0.57 11.53 26.91
N ILE A 175 -0.07 12.36 25.99
CA ILE A 175 0.66 11.91 24.79
C ILE A 175 1.89 11.10 25.19
N ALA A 176 2.71 11.61 26.11
CA ALA A 176 3.91 10.91 26.58
C ALA A 176 3.57 9.57 27.23
N THR A 177 2.46 9.49 27.98
CA THR A 177 2.00 8.24 28.61
C THR A 177 1.56 7.23 27.56
N ARG A 178 0.78 7.67 26.54
CA ARG A 178 0.32 6.79 25.45
C ARG A 178 1.45 6.29 24.55
N LEU A 179 2.48 7.09 24.36
CA LEU A 179 3.67 6.75 23.58
C LEU A 179 4.75 6.01 24.40
N ASP A 180 4.50 5.72 25.68
CA ASP A 180 5.46 5.12 26.62
C ASP A 180 6.83 5.84 26.63
N LEU A 181 6.80 7.18 26.55
CA LEU A 181 8.01 8.00 26.57
C LEU A 181 8.59 8.06 27.99
N LYS A 182 9.84 7.61 28.13
CA LYS A 182 10.60 7.73 29.37
C LYS A 182 11.15 9.15 29.50
N LYS A 183 11.19 9.66 30.73
CA LYS A 183 12.00 10.86 31.04
C LYS A 183 13.48 10.49 30.87
N ASN A 184 14.16 11.20 29.97
CA ASN A 184 15.61 11.22 29.93
C ASN A 184 16.18 11.94 31.16
#